data_AF-A0A6A2FKG8-F1
#
_entry.id   AF-A0A6A2FKG8-F1
#
_cell.length_a   1.000
_cell.length_b   1.000
_cell.length_c   1.000
_cell.angle_alpha   90.00
_cell.angle_beta   90.00
_cell.angle_gamma   90.00
#
_symmetry.space_group_name_H-M   'P 1'
#
loop_
_entity.id
_entity.type
_entity.pdbx_description
1 polymer ?
#
loop_
_entity_poly.entity_id
_entity_poly.type
_entity_poly.pdbx_seq_one_letter_code
_entity_poly.pdbx_strand_id
1 'polypeptide(L)' 'MDTNKPSQEHKPGLACPECGFFINMSIEDILYRTGIQCASCGLQLTMNRNMSNEALQALQNLDTAIKNVNHLKQKYK' A
#
# COMPACT_ATOMS: atom_id res chain seq x y z
N MET A 1 27.47 9.03 -15.59
CA MET A 1 27.50 8.83 -14.13
C MET A 1 26.21 8.13 -13.77
N ASP A 2 26.20 6.83 -13.99
CA ASP A 2 25.09 5.93 -13.70
C ASP A 2 25.11 5.58 -12.22
N THR A 3 24.12 6.02 -11.46
CA THR A 3 23.86 5.49 -10.12
C THR A 3 22.44 4.95 -10.07
N ASN A 4 22.26 3.78 -10.66
CA ASN A 4 21.19 2.86 -10.29
C ASN A 4 21.47 2.41 -8.84
N LYS A 5 20.93 3.15 -7.87
CA LYS A 5 20.87 2.70 -6.47
C LYS A 5 19.64 1.79 -6.38
N PRO A 6 19.77 0.51 -5.99
CA PRO A 6 18.61 -0.28 -5.61
C PRO A 6 18.03 0.40 -4.37
N SER A 7 16.89 1.07 -4.55
CA SER A 7 16.14 1.73 -3.49
C SER A 7 15.91 0.69 -2.39
N GLN A 8 16.32 1.02 -1.17
CA GLN A 8 16.03 0.26 0.04
C GLN A 8 14.58 -0.20 -0.01
N GLU A 9 14.29 -1.47 0.30
CA GLU A 9 12.94 -2.00 0.36
C GLU A 9 12.08 -1.11 1.27
N HIS A 10 11.36 -0.16 0.66
CA HIS A 10 10.44 0.69 1.38
C HIS A 10 9.32 -0.25 1.85
N LYS A 11 9.33 -0.56 3.15
CA LYS A 11 8.19 -1.23 3.78
C LYS A 11 6.94 -0.43 3.40
N PRO A 12 5.89 -1.07 2.88
CA PRO A 12 4.71 -0.36 2.42
C PRO A 12 4.01 0.25 3.64
N GLY A 13 3.81 1.57 3.60
CA GLY A 13 3.30 2.30 4.75
C GLY A 13 3.63 3.79 4.68
N LEU A 14 3.30 4.51 5.75
CA LEU A 14 3.56 5.95 5.88
C LEU A 14 3.92 6.32 7.31
N ALA A 15 4.69 7.39 7.49
CA ALA A 15 4.89 7.98 8.80
C ALA A 15 3.63 8.75 9.21
N CYS A 16 3.16 8.56 10.44
CA CYS A 16 2.04 9.31 10.98
C CYS A 16 2.41 10.81 11.01
N PRO A 17 1.56 11.69 10.43
CA PRO A 17 1.87 13.13 10.34
C PRO A 17 1.94 13.82 11.71
N GLU A 18 1.27 13.27 12.73
CA GLU A 18 1.21 13.87 14.07
C GLU A 18 2.33 13.40 15.00
N CYS A 19 2.72 12.12 14.93
CA CYS A 19 3.64 11.53 15.92
C CYS A 19 4.87 10.82 15.31
N GLY A 20 4.98 10.77 13.97
CA GLY A 20 6.09 10.10 13.28
C GLY A 20 6.09 8.57 13.36
N PHE A 21 5.15 7.94 14.07
CA PHE A 21 5.04 6.48 14.13
C PHE A 21 4.78 5.90 12.74
N PHE A 22 5.54 4.87 12.36
CA PHE A 22 5.39 4.22 11.06
C PHE A 22 4.15 3.32 11.03
N ILE A 23 3.20 3.65 10.17
CA ILE A 23 1.97 2.91 9.93
C ILE A 23 2.22 1.96 8.76
N ASN A 24 2.35 0.68 9.05
CA ASN A 24 2.45 -0.36 8.01
C ASN A 24 1.09 -0.54 7.34
N MET A 25 1.06 -0.60 6.01
CA MET A 25 -0.18 -0.70 5.24
C MET A 25 0.01 -1.64 4.05
N SER A 26 -0.95 -2.51 3.77
CA SER A 26 -0.96 -3.33 2.56
C SER A 26 -1.72 -2.64 1.41
N ILE A 27 -1.64 -3.22 0.20
CA ILE A 27 -2.46 -2.76 -0.94
C ILE A 27 -3.96 -2.93 -0.59
N GLU A 28 -4.32 -4.04 0.05
CA GLU A 28 -5.69 -4.33 0.48
C GLU A 28 -6.20 -3.30 1.50
N ASP A 29 -5.34 -2.86 2.43
CA ASP A 29 -5.71 -1.82 3.39
C ASP A 29 -6.12 -0.52 2.68
N ILE A 30 -5.36 -0.11 1.66
CA ILE A 30 -5.64 1.09 0.86
C ILE A 30 -6.91 0.90 -0.01
N LEU A 31 -7.07 -0.28 -0.61
CA LEU A 31 -8.17 -0.57 -1.53
C LEU A 31 -9.52 -0.78 -0.84
N TYR A 32 -9.54 -1.30 0.39
CA TYR A 32 -10.79 -1.77 1.00
C TYR A 32 -11.13 -1.13 2.35
N ARG A 33 -10.16 -0.58 3.10
CA ARG A 33 -10.49 0.12 4.35
C ARG A 33 -11.04 1.51 4.09
N THR A 34 -11.97 1.93 4.95
CA THR A 34 -12.51 3.29 4.98
C THR A 34 -11.57 4.28 5.65
N GLY A 35 -10.67 3.80 6.50
CA GLY A 35 -9.64 4.59 7.17
C GLY A 35 -8.63 3.72 7.90
N ILE A 36 -7.56 4.36 8.36
CA ILE A 36 -6.43 3.74 9.04
C ILE A 36 -6.16 4.52 10.31
N GLN A 37 -6.18 3.83 11.44
CA GLN A 37 -5.90 4.44 12.74
C GLN A 37 -4.42 4.23 13.10
N CYS A 38 -3.75 5.31 13.51
CA CYS A 38 -2.41 5.22 14.07
C CYS A 38 -2.45 4.51 15.43
N ALA A 39 -1.70 3.43 15.57
CA ALA A 39 -1.63 2.66 16.83
C ALA A 39 -0.90 3.40 17.97
N SER A 40 -0.13 4.45 17.66
CA SER A 40 0.62 5.22 18.65
C SER A 40 -0.19 6.37 19.24
N CYS A 41 -0.74 7.25 18.41
CA CYS A 41 -1.47 8.45 18.87
C CYS A 41 -2.98 8.40 18.64
N GLY A 42 -3.51 7.35 18.01
CA GLY A 42 -4.94 7.21 17.75
C GLY A 42 -5.50 8.02 16.57
N LEU A 43 -4.66 8.80 15.88
CA LEU A 43 -5.07 9.60 14.71
C LEU A 43 -5.75 8.70 13.65
N GLN A 44 -6.93 9.11 13.21
CA GLN A 44 -7.65 8.44 12.13
C GLN A 44 -7.37 9.13 10.80
N LEU A 45 -6.71 8.40 9.90
CA LEU A 45 -6.44 8.84 8.53
C LEU A 45 -7.50 8.26 7.60
N THR A 46 -8.07 9.12 6.75
CA THR A 46 -8.99 8.73 5.68
C THR A 46 -8.46 9.23 4.35
N MET A 47 -8.82 8.54 3.27
CA MET A 47 -8.41 8.89 1.92
C MET A 47 -9.62 9.38 1.13
N ASN A 48 -9.45 10.48 0.41
CA ASN A 48 -10.45 10.92 -0.55
C ASN A 48 -10.44 9.99 -1.77
N ARG A 49 -11.29 8.95 -1.72
CA ARG A 49 -11.34 7.92 -2.77
C ARG A 49 -11.74 8.47 -4.14
N ASN A 50 -12.49 9.57 -4.18
CA ASN A 50 -12.90 10.21 -5.43
C ASN A 50 -11.71 10.89 -6.10
N MET A 51 -10.94 11.68 -5.35
CA MET A 51 -9.73 12.32 -5.88
C MET A 51 -8.60 11.31 -6.17
N SER A 52 -8.58 10.19 -5.46
CA SER A 52 -7.58 9.13 -5.64
C SER A 52 -8.03 8.02 -6.60
N ASN A 53 -9.09 8.21 -7.39
CA ASN A 53 -9.69 7.12 -8.18
C ASN A 53 -8.71 6.45 -9.15
N GLU A 54 -7.94 7.24 -9.90
CA GLU A 54 -6.96 6.71 -10.86
C GLU A 54 -5.88 5.86 -10.18
N ALA A 55 -5.35 6.35 -9.04
CA ALA A 55 -4.37 5.61 -8.25
C ALA A 55 -4.97 4.31 -7.68
N LEU A 56 -6.22 4.35 -7.22
CA LEU A 56 -6.94 3.18 -6.73
C LEU A 56 -7.17 2.13 -7.83
N GLN A 57 -7.49 2.55 -9.06
CA GLN A 57 -7.61 1.64 -10.20
C GLN A 57 -6.27 0.98 -10.54
N ALA A 58 -5.18 1.74 -10.54
CA ALA A 58 -3.85 1.20 -10.76
C ALA A 58 -3.47 0.15 -9.70
N LEU A 59 -3.79 0.42 -8.43
CA LEU A 59 -3.59 -0.54 -7.34
C LEU A 59 -4.44 -1.81 -7.48
N GLN A 60 -5.70 -1.70 -7.93
CA GLN A 60 -6.56 -2.86 -8.19
C GLN A 60 -6.02 -3.75 -9.31
N ASN A 61 -5.54 -3.14 -10.38
CA ASN A 61 -4.93 -3.88 -11.50
C ASN A 61 -3.66 -4.61 -11.05
N LEU A 62 -2.82 -3.94 -10.27
CA LEU A 62 -1.61 -4.54 -9.70
C LEU A 62 -1.93 -5.72 -8.78
N ASP A 63 -2.88 -5.55 -7.84
CA ASP A 63 -3.32 -6.60 -6.92
C ASP A 63 -3.85 -7.83 -7.67
N THR A 64 -4.67 -7.61 -8.71
CA THR A 64 -5.18 -8.67 -9.58
C THR A 64 -4.05 -9.42 -10.28
N ALA A 65 -3.07 -8.70 -10.84
CA ALA A 65 -1.93 -9.32 -11.51
C ALA A 65 -1.09 -10.16 -10.53
N ILE A 66 -0.83 -9.66 -9.33
CA ILE A 66 -0.10 -10.38 -8.28
C ILE A 66 -0.84 -11.67 -7.89
N LYS A 67 -2.16 -11.58 -7.66
CA LYS A 67 -3.00 -12.75 -7.33
C LYS A 67 -2.96 -13.80 -8.44
N ASN A 68 -3.06 -13.39 -9.69
CA ASN A 68 -2.98 -14.30 -10.84
C ASN A 68 -1.62 -15.00 -10.91
N VAL A 69 -0.52 -14.26 -10.77
CA VAL A 69 0.84 -14.83 -10.76
C VAL A 69 1.01 -15.83 -9.62
N ASN A 70 0.52 -15.50 -8.42
CA ASN A 70 0.60 -16.40 -7.27
C ASN A 70 -0.23 -17.67 -7.46
N HIS A 71 -1.42 -17.56 -8.04
CA HIS A 71 -2.26 -18.71 -8.37
C HIS A 71 -1.59 -19.62 -9.41
N LEU A 72 -0.98 -19.07 -10.47
CA LEU A 72 -0.22 -19.85 -11.44
C LEU A 72 0.98 -20.56 -10.79
N LYS A 73 1.74 -19.87 -9.93
CA LYS A 73 2.87 -20.47 -9.19
C LYS A 73 2.43 -21.64 -8.32
N GLN A 74 1.25 -21.58 -7.71
CA GLN A 74 0.71 -22.68 -6.90
C GLN A 74 0.23 -23.85 -7.77
N LYS A 75 -0.37 -23.57 -8.93
CA LYS A 75 -0.87 -24.58 -9.85
C LYS A 75 0.22 -25.42 -10.52
N TYR A 76 1.40 -24.84 -10.74
CA TYR A 76 2.54 -25.49 -11.42
C TYR A 76 3.71 -25.82 -10.48
N LYS A 77 3.47 -25.80 -9.16
CA LYS A 77 4.36 -26.37 -8.16
C LYS A 77 4.03 -27.85 -7.95
#